data_AF-A0AAX3U1N9-F1
#
_entry.id   AF-A0AAX3U1N9-F1
#
_cell.length_a   1.000
_cell.length_b   1.000
_cell.length_c   1.000
_cell.angle_alpha   90.00
_cell.angle_beta   90.00
_cell.angle_gamma   90.00
#
_symmetry.space_group_name_H-M   'P 1'
#
loop_
_entity.id
_entity.type
_entity.pdbx_description
1 polymer ?
#
loop_
_entity_poly.entity_id
_entity_poly.type
_entity_poly.pdbx_seq_one_letter_code
_entity_poly.pdbx_strand_id
1 'polypeptide(L)'
;MKKPEIQSGKELYHFTALDNLPNILSSKFLPRKELTDFIDVADKDILKVRDKFALDDMVPFHFFPNNPFDGRVCQLHPTTKFAFIVVRRVTAKDLEWKITPRHPLSGDCKLMSYDEGMNVID
;
A
#
# COMPACT_ATOMS: atom_id res chain seq x y z
N MET A 1 -2.56 20.87 8.88
CA MET A 1 -3.45 19.83 9.45
C MET A 1 -2.61 18.90 10.31
N LYS A 2 -2.99 18.62 11.56
CA LYS A 2 -2.34 17.59 12.38
C LYS A 2 -2.55 16.24 11.68
N LYS A 3 -1.50 15.47 11.42
CA LYS A 3 -1.68 14.07 10.99
C LYS A 3 -2.49 13.37 12.09
N PRO A 4 -3.61 12.71 11.79
CA PRO A 4 -4.25 11.84 12.77
C PRO A 4 -3.22 10.80 13.21
N GLU A 5 -3.20 10.49 14.50
CA GLU A 5 -2.36 9.42 15.03
C GLU A 5 -2.66 8.13 14.26
N ILE A 6 -1.64 7.56 13.63
CA ILE A 6 -1.76 6.39 12.77
C ILE A 6 -2.50 5.28 13.51
N GLN A 7 -2.24 5.13 14.81
CA GLN A 7 -2.81 4.15 15.71
C GLN A 7 -4.33 4.22 15.82
N SER A 8 -4.91 5.42 15.72
CA SER A 8 -6.35 5.66 15.95
C SER A 8 -7.25 5.42 14.72
N GLY A 9 -6.66 5.32 13.52
CA GLY A 9 -7.41 5.11 12.28
C GLY A 9 -8.12 3.75 12.23
N LYS A 10 -9.13 3.63 11.36
CA LYS A 10 -9.94 2.39 11.19
C LYS A 10 -9.79 1.73 9.83
N GLU A 11 -9.08 2.37 8.92
CA GLU A 11 -9.02 2.04 7.50
C GLU A 11 -7.57 1.88 7.04
N LEU A 12 -7.43 1.14 5.94
CA LEU A 12 -6.22 0.95 5.16
C LEU A 12 -6.54 1.23 3.69
N TYR A 13 -5.62 1.86 2.97
CA TYR A 13 -5.87 2.43 1.65
C TYR A 13 -4.89 1.88 0.61
N HIS A 14 -5.40 1.27 -0.45
CA HIS A 14 -4.61 0.91 -1.62
C HIS A 14 -4.89 1.90 -2.74
N PHE A 15 -3.85 2.60 -3.18
CA PHE A 15 -3.92 3.57 -4.28
C PHE A 15 -3.62 2.87 -5.62
N THR A 16 -4.49 3.04 -6.61
CA THR A 16 -4.33 2.43 -7.94
C THR A 16 -4.94 3.30 -9.04
N ALA A 17 -4.51 3.10 -10.28
CA ALA A 17 -5.23 3.60 -11.44
C ALA A 17 -6.64 2.97 -11.49
N LEU A 18 -7.63 3.77 -11.88
CA LEU A 18 -9.04 3.36 -11.98
C LEU A 18 -9.21 2.21 -12.98
N ASP A 19 -8.45 2.21 -14.06
CA ASP A 19 -8.52 1.21 -15.12
C ASP A 19 -8.02 -0.19 -14.65
N ASN A 20 -7.33 -0.27 -13.51
CA ASN A 20 -6.97 -1.56 -12.91
C ASN A 20 -8.15 -2.21 -12.16
N LEU A 21 -9.23 -1.47 -11.83
CA LEU A 21 -10.33 -1.99 -11.03
C LEU A 21 -11.03 -3.21 -11.65
N PRO A 22 -11.37 -3.25 -12.96
CA PRO A 22 -11.99 -4.42 -13.56
C PRO A 22 -11.16 -5.70 -13.36
N ASN A 23 -9.85 -5.61 -13.48
CA ASN A 23 -8.95 -6.75 -13.27
C ASN A 23 -8.92 -7.14 -11.78
N ILE A 24 -8.72 -6.19 -10.87
CA ILE A 24 -8.70 -6.46 -9.42
C ILE A 24 -9.99 -7.16 -8.95
N LEU A 25 -11.15 -6.73 -9.46
CA LEU A 25 -12.45 -7.28 -9.09
C LEU A 25 -12.70 -8.68 -9.68
N SER A 26 -12.07 -9.02 -10.82
CA SER A 26 -12.25 -10.30 -11.50
C SER A 26 -11.21 -11.36 -11.12
N SER A 27 -9.97 -10.98 -10.82
CA SER A 27 -8.84 -11.90 -10.57
C SER A 27 -8.38 -11.96 -9.11
N LYS A 28 -9.09 -11.30 -8.18
CA LYS A 28 -8.65 -11.00 -6.81
C LYS A 28 -7.47 -10.02 -6.79
N PHE A 29 -7.14 -9.54 -5.59
CA PHE A 29 -5.93 -8.77 -5.35
C PHE A 29 -4.71 -9.67 -5.48
N LEU A 30 -3.94 -9.47 -6.55
CA LEU A 30 -2.71 -10.21 -6.82
C LEU A 30 -1.48 -9.36 -6.47
N PRO A 31 -0.41 -9.98 -5.93
CA PRO A 31 0.88 -9.34 -5.82
C PRO A 31 1.37 -8.84 -7.17
N ARG A 32 2.15 -7.77 -7.13
CA ARG A 32 2.66 -7.11 -8.33
C ARG A 32 3.38 -8.08 -9.28
N LYS A 33 4.18 -9.00 -8.73
CA LYS A 33 4.96 -9.98 -9.52
C LYS A 33 4.10 -10.94 -10.35
N GLU A 34 2.82 -11.07 -10.02
CA GLU A 34 1.86 -11.96 -10.69
C GLU A 34 1.00 -11.22 -11.72
N LEU A 35 1.12 -9.89 -11.80
CA LEU A 35 0.36 -9.08 -12.75
C LEU A 35 1.12 -8.97 -14.08
N THR A 36 0.43 -9.26 -15.19
CA THR A 36 0.99 -9.14 -16.55
C THR A 36 0.54 -7.87 -17.27
N ASP A 37 -0.72 -7.46 -17.09
CA ASP A 37 -1.34 -6.37 -17.85
C ASP A 37 -2.06 -5.39 -16.90
N PHE A 38 -1.28 -4.45 -16.33
CA PHE A 38 -1.81 -3.42 -15.44
C PHE A 38 -1.10 -2.08 -15.64
N ILE A 39 -1.79 -0.99 -15.28
CA ILE A 39 -1.18 0.34 -15.24
C ILE A 39 -0.32 0.40 -13.98
N ASP A 40 0.98 0.33 -14.20
CA ASP A 40 1.98 0.51 -13.16
C ASP A 40 2.24 1.99 -12.89
N VAL A 41 2.04 2.37 -11.63
CA VAL A 41 2.18 3.74 -11.14
C VAL A 41 3.23 3.85 -10.03
N ALA A 42 3.98 2.78 -9.77
CA ALA A 42 4.99 2.73 -8.72
C ALA A 42 6.29 3.43 -9.14
N ASP A 43 6.95 4.07 -8.18
CA ASP A 43 8.29 4.63 -8.37
C ASP A 43 9.33 3.50 -8.48
N LYS A 44 10.20 3.56 -9.49
CA LYS A 44 11.21 2.51 -9.77
C LYS A 44 12.19 2.31 -8.62
N ASP A 45 12.48 3.34 -7.83
CA ASP A 45 13.38 3.19 -6.68
C ASP A 45 12.70 2.51 -5.49
N ILE A 46 11.36 2.61 -5.39
CA ILE A 46 10.57 1.83 -4.42
C ILE A 46 10.61 0.34 -4.80
N LEU A 47 10.54 0.01 -6.09
CA LEU A 47 10.56 -1.38 -6.56
C LEU A 47 11.84 -2.12 -6.15
N LYS A 48 13.00 -1.45 -6.19
CA LYS A 48 14.28 -2.06 -5.76
C LYS A 48 14.29 -2.43 -4.27
N VAL A 49 13.62 -1.64 -3.44
CA VAL A 49 13.52 -1.90 -1.99
C VAL A 49 12.56 -3.04 -1.72
N ARG A 50 11.52 -3.22 -2.54
CA ARG A 50 10.51 -4.27 -2.35
C ARG A 50 11.08 -5.67 -2.57
N ASP A 51 11.88 -5.85 -3.61
CA ASP A 51 12.55 -7.11 -3.93
C ASP A 51 13.42 -7.59 -2.75
N LYS A 52 14.18 -6.67 -2.13
CA LYS A 52 15.07 -6.96 -0.99
C LYS A 52 14.35 -7.57 0.22
N PHE A 53 13.06 -7.29 0.42
CA PHE A 53 12.30 -7.73 1.58
C PHE A 53 11.09 -8.60 1.21
N ALA A 54 11.08 -9.17 0.00
CA ALA A 54 9.98 -9.97 -0.54
C ALA A 54 8.60 -9.26 -0.48
N LEU A 55 8.59 -7.92 -0.52
CA LEU A 55 7.35 -7.14 -0.54
C LEU A 55 6.63 -7.19 -1.90
N ASP A 56 7.30 -7.70 -2.93
CA ASP A 56 6.71 -7.93 -4.25
C ASP A 56 5.79 -9.16 -4.28
N ASP A 57 5.85 -9.99 -3.23
CA ASP A 57 4.94 -11.10 -2.96
C ASP A 57 3.66 -10.64 -2.24
N MET A 58 3.55 -9.34 -1.97
CA MET A 58 2.46 -8.75 -1.18
C MET A 58 1.79 -7.61 -1.92
N VAL A 59 0.56 -7.31 -1.49
CA VAL A 59 -0.18 -6.12 -1.90
C VAL A 59 -0.09 -5.07 -0.78
N PRO A 60 0.58 -3.94 -1.01
CA PRO A 60 0.72 -2.92 0.02
C PRO A 60 -0.55 -2.09 0.19
N PHE A 61 -0.85 -1.75 1.44
CA PHE A 61 -1.86 -0.76 1.82
C PHE A 61 -1.23 0.27 2.75
N HIS A 62 -1.69 1.52 2.66
CA HIS A 62 -1.23 2.63 3.49
C HIS A 62 -2.20 2.87 4.65
N PHE A 63 -1.67 3.38 5.77
CA PHE A 63 -2.49 3.74 6.93
C PHE A 63 -3.25 5.06 6.76
N PHE A 64 -2.89 5.86 5.76
CA PHE A 64 -3.54 7.13 5.43
C PHE A 64 -3.51 7.37 3.90
N PRO A 65 -4.55 8.01 3.35
CA PRO A 65 -4.60 8.38 1.94
C PRO A 65 -3.88 9.72 1.70
N ASN A 66 -3.72 10.08 0.42
CA ASN A 66 -3.17 11.36 -0.04
C ASN A 66 -1.76 11.63 0.50
N ASN A 67 -0.94 10.59 0.56
CA ASN A 67 0.45 10.72 0.97
C ASN A 67 1.27 11.41 -0.17
N PRO A 68 2.52 11.84 0.10
CA PRO A 68 3.36 12.48 -0.92
C PRO A 68 3.58 11.64 -2.19
N PHE A 69 3.56 10.31 -2.09
CA PHE A 69 3.64 9.41 -3.23
C PHE A 69 2.38 9.51 -4.09
N ASP A 70 1.17 9.39 -3.51
CA ASP A 70 -0.09 9.52 -4.23
C ASP A 70 -0.16 10.85 -5.00
N GLY A 71 0.24 11.95 -4.34
CA GLY A 71 0.29 13.28 -4.95
C GLY A 71 1.28 13.38 -6.10
N ARG A 72 2.48 12.81 -5.96
CA ARG A 72 3.49 12.76 -7.03
C ARG A 72 2.98 11.98 -8.23
N VAL A 73 2.36 10.82 -8.01
CA VAL A 73 1.81 10.00 -9.08
C VAL A 73 0.73 10.74 -9.85
N CYS A 74 -0.21 11.40 -9.16
CA CYS A 74 -1.24 12.21 -9.82
C CYS A 74 -0.65 13.34 -10.69
N GLN A 75 0.44 13.99 -10.22
CA GLN A 75 1.12 15.05 -10.99
C GLN A 75 1.83 14.52 -12.24
N LEU A 76 2.45 13.33 -12.14
CA LEU A 76 3.15 12.69 -13.27
C LEU A 76 2.19 12.12 -14.32
N HIS A 77 0.95 11.85 -13.93
CA HIS A 77 -0.06 11.22 -14.78
C HIS A 77 -1.37 12.05 -14.80
N PRO A 78 -1.36 13.28 -15.34
CA PRO A 78 -2.46 14.23 -15.20
C PRO A 78 -3.76 13.80 -15.90
N THR A 79 -3.70 12.86 -16.85
CA THR A 79 -4.87 12.33 -17.55
C THR A 79 -5.40 11.02 -16.97
N THR A 80 -4.66 10.40 -16.06
CA THR A 80 -5.04 9.12 -15.45
C THR A 80 -5.99 9.37 -14.30
N LYS A 81 -7.08 8.61 -14.25
CA LYS A 81 -7.99 8.60 -13.10
C LYS A 81 -7.48 7.60 -12.07
N PHE A 82 -7.52 7.98 -10.80
CA PHE A 82 -7.06 7.15 -9.70
C PHE A 82 -8.21 6.86 -8.73
N ALA A 83 -8.07 5.75 -8.00
CA ALA A 83 -9.01 5.33 -6.98
C ALA A 83 -8.28 4.81 -5.75
N PHE A 84 -8.98 4.86 -4.61
CA PHE A 84 -8.59 4.14 -3.40
C PHE A 84 -9.50 2.93 -3.22
N ILE A 85 -8.90 1.77 -2.97
CA ILE A 85 -9.59 0.61 -2.43
C ILE A 85 -9.34 0.62 -0.91
N VAL A 86 -10.42 0.60 -0.14
CA VAL A 86 -10.36 0.76 1.32
C VAL A 86 -10.74 -0.53 2.02
N VAL A 87 -9.89 -0.97 2.94
CA VAL A 87 -10.13 -2.14 3.79
C VAL A 87 -10.20 -1.71 5.24
N ARG A 88 -11.14 -2.27 6.01
CA ARG A 88 -11.20 -2.03 7.45
C ARG A 88 -10.04 -2.71 8.15
N ARG A 89 -9.44 -2.03 9.11
CA ARG A 89 -8.32 -2.56 9.90
C ARG A 89 -8.66 -3.85 10.65
N VAL A 90 -9.91 -3.97 11.11
CA VAL A 90 -10.39 -5.23 11.72
C VAL A 90 -10.26 -6.40 10.76
N THR A 91 -10.59 -6.22 9.48
CA THR A 91 -10.43 -7.27 8.46
C THR A 91 -8.96 -7.63 8.23
N ALA A 92 -8.08 -6.63 8.17
CA ALA A 92 -6.64 -6.88 8.02
C ALA A 92 -6.05 -7.60 9.24
N LYS A 93 -6.51 -7.25 10.45
CA LYS A 93 -6.14 -7.92 11.69
C LYS A 93 -6.61 -9.37 11.72
N ASP A 94 -7.89 -9.61 11.43
CA ASP A 94 -8.52 -10.93 11.45
C ASP A 94 -7.90 -11.88 10.40
N LEU A 95 -7.37 -11.32 9.30
CA LEU A 95 -6.64 -12.04 8.26
C LEU A 95 -5.12 -12.04 8.47
N GLU A 96 -4.64 -11.66 9.65
CA GLU A 96 -3.23 -11.70 10.06
C GLU A 96 -2.25 -10.96 9.13
N TRP A 97 -2.68 -9.85 8.56
CA TRP A 97 -1.83 -9.03 7.69
C TRP A 97 -0.58 -8.56 8.43
N LYS A 98 0.52 -8.45 7.68
CA LYS A 98 1.80 -7.97 8.22
C LYS A 98 1.91 -6.46 8.15
N ILE A 99 2.64 -5.89 9.10
CA ILE A 99 2.90 -4.44 9.17
C ILE A 99 4.39 -4.19 9.06
N THR A 100 4.74 -3.16 8.27
CA THR A 100 6.05 -2.51 8.30
C THR A 100 5.90 -1.21 9.09
N PRO A 101 6.30 -1.16 10.37
CA PRO A 101 6.03 -0.01 11.25
C PRO A 101 6.84 1.24 10.86
N ARG A 102 7.96 1.04 10.14
CA ARG A 102 8.76 2.10 9.55
C ARG A 102 8.59 2.09 8.03
N HIS A 103 8.72 3.26 7.43
CA HIS A 103 8.64 3.40 5.98
C HIS A 103 9.76 2.55 5.31
N PRO A 104 9.47 1.72 4.29
CA PRO A 104 10.46 0.82 3.68
C PRO A 104 11.72 1.53 3.15
N LEU A 105 11.57 2.78 2.67
CA LEU A 105 12.70 3.60 2.22
C LEU A 105 13.67 4.05 3.34
N SER A 106 13.33 3.85 4.62
CA SER A 106 14.25 4.09 5.74
C SER A 106 15.39 3.07 5.82
N GLY A 107 15.31 1.97 5.05
CA GLY A 107 16.34 0.92 5.02
C GLY A 107 16.14 -0.19 6.06
N ASP A 108 15.27 0.03 7.05
CA ASP A 108 14.90 -0.95 8.09
C ASP A 108 13.46 -1.42 7.87
N CYS A 109 13.27 -2.39 6.97
CA CYS A 109 11.97 -2.96 6.67
C CYS A 109 11.81 -4.30 7.39
N LYS A 110 11.15 -4.26 8.55
CA LYS A 110 10.77 -5.47 9.30
C LYS A 110 9.28 -5.73 9.15
N LEU A 111 8.94 -6.91 8.64
CA LEU A 111 7.57 -7.42 8.64
C LEU A 111 7.24 -7.96 10.03
N MET A 112 6.23 -7.40 10.67
CA MET A 112 5.74 -7.79 11.99
C MET A 112 4.31 -8.30 11.90
N SER A 113 3.85 -9.01 12.93
CA SER A 113 2.41 -9.28 13.06
C SER A 113 1.62 -7.97 13.17
N TYR A 114 0.32 -8.02 12.92
CA TYR A 114 -0.52 -6.83 12.97
C TYR A 114 -0.43 -6.11 14.32
N ASP A 115 -0.60 -6.83 15.43
CA ASP A 115 -0.61 -6.20 16.76
C ASP A 115 0.77 -5.67 17.17
N GLU A 116 1.85 -6.42 16.91
CA GLU A 116 3.20 -5.97 17.23
C GLU A 116 3.60 -4.73 16.41
N GLY A 117 3.27 -4.73 15.11
CA GLY A 117 3.57 -3.61 14.22
C GLY A 117 2.79 -2.35 14.60
N MET A 118 1.50 -2.48 14.93
CA MET A 118 0.69 -1.35 15.40
C MET A 118 1.22 -0.72 16.70
N ASN A 119 1.83 -1.52 17.60
CA ASN A 119 2.38 -1.02 18.86
C ASN A 119 3.64 -0.15 18.68
N VAL A 120 4.36 -0.32 17.56
CA VAL A 120 5.65 0.35 17.32
C VAL A 120 5.64 1.23 16.05
N ILE A 121 4.46 1.46 15.48
CA ILE A 121 4.29 2.26 14.26
C ILE A 121 4.57 3.75 14.52
N ASP A 122 5.25 4.39 13.57
CA ASP A 122 5.64 5.81 13.56
C ASP A 122 4.95 6.56 12.41
#